data_AF-A0A2E6JI50-F1
#
_entry.id   AF-A0A2E6JI50-F1
#
_cell.length_a   1.000
_cell.length_b   1.000
_cell.length_c   1.000
_cell.angle_alpha   90.00
_cell.angle_beta   90.00
_cell.angle_gamma   90.00
#
_symmetry.space_group_name_H-M   'P 1'
#
loop_
_entity.id
_entity.type
_entity.pdbx_description
1 polymer ?
#
loop_
_entity_poly.entity_id
_entity_poly.type
_entity_poly.pdbx_seq_one_letter_code
_entity_poly.pdbx_strand_id
1 'polypeptide(L)'
;MKTCLYCCSYKIFQQLNIDGELLNLYDHKGIKKESSVYLYPKESSSTTINPENFFNIKKEIQLSDIMVIDRIYSKYDVVYVDDHINRTGLSYLRGKTPFKNLPTFPDISNIYKKKNGKILMSVGNKNSFNINLEKNVILSSWIAAISPVWHYVGVNVIGLGISKNLKHVKKITKFLK
;
A
#
# COMPACT_ATOMS: atom_id res chain seq x y z
N MET A 1 -9.62 -11.33 -14.06
CA MET A 1 -9.54 -10.76 -12.71
C MET A 1 -8.94 -9.37 -12.82
N LYS A 2 -9.64 -8.33 -12.37
CA LYS A 2 -9.13 -6.95 -12.43
C LYS A 2 -7.98 -6.81 -11.45
N THR A 3 -6.83 -6.35 -11.92
CA THR A 3 -5.65 -6.19 -11.07
C THR A 3 -5.56 -4.74 -10.61
N CYS A 4 -5.42 -4.50 -9.30
CA CYS A 4 -5.13 -3.17 -8.79
C CYS A 4 -3.80 -3.14 -8.03
N LEU A 5 -2.88 -2.28 -8.48
CA LEU A 5 -1.64 -1.96 -7.78
C LEU A 5 -1.77 -0.59 -7.13
N TYR A 6 -1.54 -0.52 -5.83
CA TYR A 6 -1.52 0.73 -5.08
C TYR A 6 -0.09 1.05 -4.65
N CYS A 7 0.52 2.03 -5.28
CA CYS A 7 1.83 2.54 -4.88
C CYS A 7 1.66 3.49 -3.70
N CYS A 8 2.29 3.22 -2.56
CA CYS A 8 2.16 4.04 -1.36
C CYS A 8 2.66 5.48 -1.51
N SER A 9 3.34 5.81 -2.61
CA SER A 9 3.74 7.18 -2.96
C SER A 9 3.90 7.37 -4.47
N TYR A 10 3.82 8.63 -4.91
CA TYR A 10 4.11 9.00 -6.30
C TYR A 10 5.52 8.59 -6.75
N LYS A 11 6.53 8.65 -5.87
CA LYS A 11 7.92 8.25 -6.19
C LYS A 11 8.00 6.77 -6.60
N ILE A 12 7.22 5.91 -5.95
CA ILE A 12 7.13 4.49 -6.30
C ILE A 12 6.43 4.34 -7.65
N PHE A 13 5.32 5.04 -7.85
CA PHE A 13 4.57 5.01 -9.10
C PHE A 13 5.44 5.42 -10.30
N GLN A 14 6.13 6.57 -10.21
CA GLN A 14 7.06 7.04 -11.24
C GLN A 14 8.16 6.03 -11.54
N GLN A 15 8.72 5.40 -10.51
CA GLN A 15 9.79 4.41 -10.67
C GLN A 15 9.36 3.22 -11.53
N LEU A 16 8.08 2.83 -11.51
CA LEU A 16 7.59 1.65 -12.24
C LEU A 16 7.34 1.89 -13.73
N ASN A 17 7.45 3.16 -14.17
CA ASN A 17 7.29 3.59 -15.56
C ASN A 17 6.04 3.01 -16.23
N ILE A 18 4.89 3.22 -15.59
CA ILE A 18 3.59 2.74 -16.04
C ILE A 18 3.02 3.75 -17.03
N ASP A 19 2.54 3.27 -18.17
CA ASP A 19 1.90 4.01 -19.25
C ASP A 19 0.42 3.61 -19.38
N GLY A 20 -0.45 4.52 -19.83
CA GLY A 20 -1.86 4.26 -20.07
C GLY A 20 -2.75 5.49 -19.89
N GLU A 21 -4.05 5.25 -19.79
CA GLU A 21 -5.06 6.31 -19.62
C GLU A 21 -4.99 6.90 -18.20
N LEU A 22 -4.91 8.23 -18.09
CA LEU A 22 -4.87 8.90 -16.80
C LEU A 22 -6.17 8.69 -16.01
N LEU A 23 -6.02 8.46 -14.72
CA LEU A 23 -7.13 8.20 -13.80
C LEU A 23 -6.99 9.10 -12.56
N ASN A 24 -8.08 9.74 -12.16
CA ASN A 24 -8.18 10.52 -10.92
C ASN A 24 -9.37 10.00 -10.12
N LEU A 25 -9.15 9.59 -8.86
CA LEU A 25 -10.18 8.99 -8.02
C LEU A 25 -10.00 9.45 -6.58
N TYR A 26 -10.93 10.22 -6.01
CA TYR A 26 -10.97 10.53 -4.57
C TYR A 26 -9.60 10.88 -3.96
N ASP A 27 -8.97 11.93 -4.50
CA ASP A 27 -7.60 12.37 -4.16
C ASP A 27 -6.44 11.39 -4.41
N HIS A 28 -6.71 10.40 -5.24
CA HIS A 28 -5.70 9.55 -5.84
C HIS A 28 -5.54 9.89 -7.31
N LYS A 29 -4.34 9.61 -7.80
CA LYS A 29 -4.01 9.65 -9.22
C LYS A 29 -3.54 8.27 -9.64
N GLY A 30 -3.54 8.03 -10.93
CA GLY A 30 -3.18 6.73 -11.44
C GLY A 30 -3.30 6.60 -12.92
N ILE A 31 -3.17 5.35 -13.37
CA ILE A 31 -3.31 4.95 -14.74
C ILE A 31 -4.23 3.73 -14.82
N LYS A 32 -5.10 3.73 -15.83
CA LYS A 32 -5.84 2.56 -16.28
C LYS A 32 -5.16 2.02 -17.54
N LYS A 33 -4.83 0.73 -17.52
CA LYS A 33 -4.27 0.02 -18.68
C LYS A 33 -4.95 -1.34 -18.79
N GLU A 34 -5.70 -1.55 -19.86
CA GLU A 34 -6.48 -2.77 -20.08
C GLU A 34 -7.39 -3.09 -18.87
N SER A 35 -7.21 -4.27 -18.26
CA SER A 35 -7.92 -4.72 -17.05
C SER A 35 -7.18 -4.40 -15.74
N SER A 36 -6.11 -3.58 -15.81
CA SER A 36 -5.30 -3.20 -14.66
C SER A 36 -5.48 -1.72 -14.30
N VAL A 37 -5.49 -1.45 -13.00
CA VAL A 37 -5.54 -0.12 -12.42
C VAL A 37 -4.32 0.07 -11.53
N TYR A 38 -3.62 1.19 -11.69
CA TYR A 38 -2.45 1.55 -10.92
C TYR A 38 -2.72 2.87 -10.23
N LEU A 39 -2.72 2.91 -8.91
CA LEU A 39 -3.07 4.09 -8.12
C LEU A 39 -1.91 4.52 -7.22
N TYR A 40 -1.90 5.79 -6.87
CA TYR A 40 -1.09 6.35 -5.81
C TYR A 40 -1.84 7.53 -5.16
N PRO A 41 -1.62 7.80 -3.86
CA PRO A 41 -2.21 8.95 -3.22
C PRO A 41 -1.55 10.23 -3.73
N LYS A 42 -2.32 11.31 -3.92
CA LYS A 42 -1.73 12.64 -4.18
C LYS A 42 -0.82 13.06 -3.03
N GLU A 43 -1.22 12.75 -1.79
CA GLU A 43 -0.46 13.02 -0.57
C GLU A 43 -0.63 11.91 0.47
N SER A 44 0.40 11.70 1.29
CA SER A 44 0.36 10.78 2.44
C SER A 44 -0.30 11.45 3.66
N SER A 45 -1.57 11.85 3.53
CA SER A 45 -2.33 12.61 4.54
C SER A 45 -3.68 11.97 4.85
N SER A 46 -4.29 12.33 5.99
CA SER A 46 -5.62 11.83 6.40
C SER A 46 -6.78 12.37 5.55
N THR A 47 -6.56 13.40 4.75
CA THR A 47 -7.53 13.91 3.78
C THR A 47 -7.58 13.03 2.54
N THR A 48 -6.44 12.48 2.11
CA THR A 48 -6.36 11.57 0.97
C THR A 48 -6.62 10.12 1.38
N ILE A 49 -5.92 9.67 2.42
CA ILE A 49 -5.92 8.28 2.88
C ILE A 49 -6.86 8.20 4.08
N ASN A 50 -8.07 7.70 3.85
CA ASN A 50 -9.09 7.51 4.86
C ASN A 50 -10.13 6.49 4.38
N PRO A 51 -10.99 5.98 5.29
CA PRO A 51 -12.01 5.00 4.94
C PRO A 51 -12.98 5.43 3.84
N GLU A 52 -13.37 6.70 3.80
CA GLU A 52 -14.35 7.21 2.84
C GLU A 52 -13.81 7.15 1.41
N ASN A 53 -12.63 7.74 1.18
CA ASN A 53 -11.98 7.71 -0.13
C ASN A 53 -11.71 6.27 -0.57
N PHE A 54 -11.18 5.42 0.31
CA PHE A 54 -10.86 4.04 -0.03
C PHE A 54 -12.10 3.20 -0.33
N PHE A 55 -13.19 3.41 0.41
CA PHE A 55 -14.47 2.76 0.15
C PHE A 55 -15.04 3.18 -1.21
N ASN A 56 -14.97 4.47 -1.54
CA ASN A 56 -15.50 4.97 -2.82
C ASN A 56 -14.66 4.48 -4.01
N ILE A 57 -13.32 4.48 -3.89
CA ILE A 57 -12.42 3.86 -4.89
C ILE A 57 -12.80 2.39 -5.05
N LYS A 58 -12.88 1.63 -3.95
CA LYS A 58 -13.26 0.21 -3.96
C LYS A 58 -14.55 -0.02 -4.76
N LYS A 59 -15.58 0.79 -4.51
CA LYS A 59 -16.87 0.67 -5.19
C LYS A 59 -16.76 1.00 -6.68
N GLU A 60 -16.11 2.11 -7.02
CA GLU A 60 -16.02 2.58 -8.41
C GLU A 60 -15.24 1.61 -9.30
N ILE A 61 -14.12 1.08 -8.80
CA ILE A 61 -13.33 0.11 -9.55
C ILE A 61 -13.69 -1.35 -9.27
N GLN A 62 -14.74 -1.63 -8.48
CA GLN A 62 -15.22 -2.96 -8.10
C GLN A 62 -14.11 -3.88 -7.55
N LEU A 63 -13.43 -3.39 -6.50
CA LEU A 63 -12.22 -3.99 -5.98
C LEU A 63 -12.47 -4.98 -4.84
N SER A 64 -12.01 -6.22 -4.99
CA SER A 64 -11.95 -7.22 -3.91
C SER A 64 -10.54 -7.42 -3.35
N ASP A 65 -9.52 -7.28 -4.19
CA ASP A 65 -8.12 -7.58 -3.87
C ASP A 65 -7.20 -6.46 -4.36
N ILE A 66 -6.20 -6.11 -3.56
CA ILE A 66 -5.26 -5.04 -3.89
C ILE A 66 -3.82 -5.44 -3.57
N MET A 67 -2.91 -5.08 -4.47
CA MET A 67 -1.48 -5.18 -4.23
C MET A 67 -0.92 -3.84 -3.78
N VAL A 68 -0.61 -3.72 -2.49
CA VAL A 68 -0.02 -2.50 -1.91
C VAL A 68 1.49 -2.58 -2.00
N ILE A 69 2.10 -1.60 -2.68
CA ILE A 69 3.51 -1.57 -3.00
C ILE A 69 4.18 -0.42 -2.27
N ASP A 70 5.20 -0.74 -1.50
CA ASP A 70 5.96 0.23 -0.71
C ASP A 70 7.46 0.17 -0.99
N ARG A 71 8.13 1.27 -0.67
CA ARG A 71 9.58 1.37 -0.77
C ARG A 71 10.19 0.61 0.39
N ILE A 72 11.16 -0.26 0.11
CA ILE A 72 12.03 -0.86 1.12
C ILE A 72 13.46 -0.34 1.04
N TYR A 73 14.11 -0.32 2.20
CA TYR A 73 15.51 0.03 2.36
C TYR A 73 16.29 -1.23 2.77
N SER A 74 16.58 -2.09 1.79
CA SER A 74 17.33 -3.33 1.98
C SER A 74 18.04 -3.77 0.70
N LYS A 75 18.80 -4.87 0.78
CA LYS A 75 19.45 -5.52 -0.37
C LYS A 75 18.49 -6.32 -1.27
N TYR A 76 17.26 -6.58 -0.82
CA TYR A 76 16.28 -7.34 -1.60
C TYR A 76 15.64 -6.45 -2.67
N ASP A 77 15.42 -6.99 -3.86
CA ASP A 77 14.73 -6.28 -4.93
C ASP A 77 13.21 -6.22 -4.72
N VAL A 78 12.62 -7.36 -4.33
CA VAL A 78 11.21 -7.49 -4.01
C VAL A 78 11.07 -8.45 -2.82
N VAL A 79 10.19 -8.11 -1.88
CA VAL A 79 9.78 -9.00 -0.78
C VAL A 79 8.27 -8.98 -0.63
N TYR A 80 7.69 -10.13 -0.29
CA TYR A 80 6.33 -10.17 0.23
C TYR A 80 6.30 -9.61 1.65
N VAL A 81 5.15 -9.05 2.04
CA VAL A 81 4.89 -8.55 3.38
C VAL A 81 3.98 -9.53 4.10
N ASP A 82 4.46 -10.01 5.25
CA ASP A 82 3.70 -10.89 6.14
C ASP A 82 3.03 -10.09 7.26
N ASP A 83 3.76 -9.10 7.76
CA ASP A 83 3.33 -8.25 8.85
C ASP A 83 4.02 -6.88 8.78
N HIS A 84 3.61 -5.95 9.63
CA HIS A 84 4.16 -4.61 9.66
C HIS A 84 4.31 -4.05 11.07
N ILE A 85 5.26 -3.12 11.22
CA ILE A 85 5.41 -2.30 12.42
C ILE A 85 5.22 -0.84 11.99
N ASN A 86 4.18 -0.19 12.51
CA ASN A 86 3.91 1.20 12.20
C ASN A 86 4.71 2.14 13.12
N ARG A 87 5.87 2.65 12.65
CA ARG A 87 6.65 3.71 13.33
C ARG A 87 6.53 5.08 12.67
N THR A 88 5.54 5.26 11.80
CA THR A 88 5.27 6.55 11.17
C THR A 88 4.76 7.57 12.20
N GLY A 89 4.09 7.10 13.25
CA GLY A 89 3.36 7.93 14.21
C GLY A 89 1.98 8.36 13.70
N LEU A 90 1.53 7.81 12.56
CA LEU A 90 0.27 8.14 11.91
C LEU A 90 -0.63 6.92 11.85
N SER A 91 -1.91 7.14 12.16
CA SER A 91 -3.00 6.22 11.86
C SER A 91 -4.05 7.00 11.09
N TYR A 92 -4.27 6.60 9.84
CA TYR A 92 -5.27 7.21 8.96
C TYR A 92 -6.71 6.80 9.29
N LEU A 93 -6.88 5.91 10.28
CA LEU A 93 -8.17 5.57 10.87
C LEU A 93 -8.55 6.50 12.03
N ARG A 94 -7.59 7.25 12.60
CA ARG A 94 -7.81 8.10 13.77
C ARG A 94 -8.89 9.16 13.48
N GLY A 95 -9.97 9.14 14.27
CA GLY A 95 -11.10 10.07 14.12
C GLY A 95 -11.92 9.85 12.85
N LYS A 96 -11.75 8.71 12.17
CA LYS A 96 -12.46 8.33 10.94
C LYS A 96 -13.18 6.98 11.06
N THR A 97 -13.18 6.40 12.26
CA THR A 97 -13.95 5.21 12.62
C THR A 97 -14.96 5.55 13.72
N PRO A 98 -16.13 4.88 13.78
CA PRO A 98 -16.64 3.94 12.78
C PRO A 98 -16.99 4.66 11.45
N PHE A 99 -17.03 3.90 10.35
CA PHE A 99 -17.44 4.39 9.04
C PHE A 99 -18.49 3.44 8.47
N LYS A 100 -19.70 3.94 8.23
CA LYS A 100 -20.87 3.11 7.91
C LYS A 100 -21.06 2.02 8.99
N ASN A 101 -21.17 0.76 8.58
CA ASN A 101 -21.42 -0.37 9.47
C ASN A 101 -20.11 -1.08 9.91
N LEU A 102 -18.95 -0.45 9.71
CA LEU A 102 -17.65 -1.00 10.10
C LEU A 102 -17.30 -0.64 11.56
N PRO A 103 -16.52 -1.47 12.27
CA PRO A 103 -16.27 -1.29 13.69
C PRO A 103 -15.39 -0.07 14.00
N THR A 104 -15.54 0.50 15.19
CA THR A 104 -14.65 1.57 15.68
C THR A 104 -13.20 1.09 15.81
N PHE A 105 -13.01 -0.14 16.27
CA PHE A 105 -11.71 -0.79 16.45
C PHE A 105 -11.62 -2.01 15.53
N PRO A 106 -10.96 -1.91 14.38
CA PRO A 106 -10.82 -3.05 13.48
C PRO A 106 -9.81 -4.07 13.98
N ASP A 107 -10.09 -5.34 13.70
CA ASP A 107 -9.07 -6.38 13.76
C ASP A 107 -8.05 -6.15 12.65
N ILE A 108 -6.77 -6.13 13.02
CA ILE A 108 -5.63 -5.93 12.11
C ILE A 108 -4.68 -7.13 12.08
N SER A 109 -5.07 -8.25 12.73
CA SER A 109 -4.21 -9.43 12.91
C SER A 109 -3.88 -10.13 11.60
N ASN A 110 -4.75 -10.03 10.58
CA ASN A 110 -4.61 -10.74 9.30
C ASN A 110 -4.80 -9.81 8.09
N ILE A 111 -4.08 -8.68 8.07
CA ILE A 111 -4.15 -7.73 6.96
C ILE A 111 -3.62 -8.36 5.66
N TYR A 112 -2.48 -9.04 5.71
CA TYR A 112 -1.79 -9.52 4.51
C TYR A 112 -2.12 -10.98 4.20
N LYS A 113 -2.46 -11.27 2.93
CA LYS A 113 -2.84 -12.62 2.49
C LYS A 113 -1.69 -13.63 2.39
N LYS A 114 -0.45 -13.19 2.16
CA LYS A 114 0.69 -14.08 1.89
C LYS A 114 1.51 -14.28 3.16
N LYS A 115 1.58 -15.53 3.62
CA LYS A 115 2.46 -15.96 4.72
C LYS A 115 3.89 -16.20 4.22
N ASN A 116 4.88 -16.15 5.12
CA ASN A 116 6.32 -16.30 4.84
C ASN A 116 6.98 -15.08 4.15
N GLY A 117 6.42 -13.89 4.39
CA GLY A 117 7.00 -12.63 3.94
C GLY A 117 8.04 -12.08 4.91
N LYS A 118 8.29 -10.76 4.81
CA LYS A 118 9.09 -9.99 5.76
C LYS A 118 8.19 -9.06 6.57
N ILE A 119 8.67 -8.68 7.76
CA ILE A 119 8.01 -7.65 8.57
C ILE A 119 8.50 -6.30 8.07
N LEU A 120 7.59 -5.43 7.63
CA LEU A 120 7.95 -4.09 7.19
C LEU A 120 7.74 -3.06 8.30
N MET A 121 8.82 -2.43 8.75
CA MET A 121 8.78 -1.32 9.69
C MET A 121 8.70 0.00 8.92
N SER A 122 7.50 0.59 8.84
CA SER A 122 7.30 1.85 8.11
C SER A 122 7.64 3.07 8.97
N VAL A 123 8.43 3.99 8.42
CA VAL A 123 8.89 5.21 9.11
C VAL A 123 8.43 6.51 8.44
N GLY A 124 7.67 6.41 7.37
CA GLY A 124 7.16 7.52 6.57
C GLY A 124 8.26 8.14 5.72
N ASN A 125 8.31 9.47 5.69
CA ASN A 125 9.39 10.23 5.06
C ASN A 125 10.58 10.47 6.01
N LYS A 126 10.61 9.89 7.21
CA LYS A 126 11.69 10.12 8.19
C LYS A 126 13.01 9.53 7.69
N ASN A 127 14.11 10.17 8.08
CA ASN A 127 15.45 9.68 7.79
C ASN A 127 15.64 8.27 8.36
N SER A 128 16.06 7.34 7.51
CA SER A 128 16.29 5.93 7.84
C SER A 128 17.56 5.68 8.65
N PHE A 129 18.32 6.73 8.99
CA PHE A 129 19.60 6.61 9.66
C PHE A 129 19.40 6.21 11.13
N ASN A 130 20.14 5.19 11.57
CA ASN A 130 20.28 4.72 12.96
C ASN A 130 19.10 3.95 13.57
N ILE A 131 18.29 3.24 12.78
CA ILE A 131 17.32 2.28 13.34
C ILE A 131 17.96 0.90 13.38
N ASN A 132 18.18 0.37 14.58
CA ASN A 132 18.55 -1.04 14.76
C ASN A 132 17.37 -1.93 14.38
N LEU A 133 17.60 -2.84 13.45
CA LEU A 133 16.59 -3.75 12.93
C LEU A 133 16.90 -5.17 13.37
N GLU A 134 15.86 -5.91 13.74
CA GLU A 134 15.94 -7.35 13.88
C GLU A 134 16.13 -8.03 12.50
N LYS A 135 16.65 -9.26 12.50
CA LYS A 135 17.06 -9.99 11.28
C LYS A 135 15.97 -10.12 10.21
N ASN A 136 14.69 -10.16 10.60
CA ASN A 136 13.55 -10.33 9.69
C ASN A 136 12.74 -9.04 9.43
N VAL A 137 13.17 -7.92 9.99
CA VAL A 137 12.52 -6.61 9.84
C VAL A 137 13.23 -5.80 8.77
N ILE A 138 12.46 -5.23 7.85
CA ILE A 138 12.96 -4.35 6.79
C ILE A 138 12.31 -2.98 6.95
N LEU A 139 13.12 -1.92 6.90
CA LEU A 139 12.59 -0.55 6.86
C LEU A 139 11.81 -0.31 5.57
N SER A 140 10.66 0.34 5.72
CA SER A 140 9.82 0.77 4.61
C SER A 140 9.31 2.20 4.81
N SER A 141 8.63 2.75 3.80
CA SER A 141 8.07 4.09 3.89
C SER A 141 6.69 4.12 4.55
N TRP A 142 5.63 3.62 3.91
CA TRP A 142 4.26 3.99 4.28
C TRP A 142 3.27 2.83 4.47
N ILE A 143 3.60 1.60 4.09
CA ILE A 143 2.63 0.50 4.02
C ILE A 143 1.92 0.22 5.33
N ALA A 144 2.61 0.32 6.47
CA ALA A 144 2.04 0.05 7.79
C ALA A 144 0.95 1.06 8.18
N ALA A 145 0.98 2.28 7.65
CA ALA A 145 -0.05 3.28 7.90
C ALA A 145 -1.23 3.15 6.93
N ILE A 146 -0.96 2.70 5.69
CA ILE A 146 -1.93 2.69 4.59
C ILE A 146 -2.73 1.37 4.53
N SER A 147 -2.07 0.23 4.62
CA SER A 147 -2.70 -1.09 4.50
C SER A 147 -3.87 -1.32 5.48
N PRO A 148 -3.82 -0.85 6.74
CA PRO A 148 -4.96 -0.95 7.65
C PRO A 148 -6.23 -0.28 7.10
N VAL A 149 -6.11 0.80 6.33
CA VAL A 149 -7.28 1.50 5.75
C VAL A 149 -7.90 0.67 4.61
N TRP A 150 -7.08 0.06 3.76
CA TRP A 150 -7.58 -0.85 2.71
C TRP A 150 -8.26 -2.08 3.32
N HIS A 151 -7.64 -2.66 4.34
CA HIS A 151 -8.22 -3.78 5.08
C HIS A 151 -9.54 -3.39 5.75
N TYR A 152 -9.57 -2.22 6.40
CA TYR A 152 -10.74 -1.70 7.09
C TYR A 152 -11.98 -1.62 6.18
N VAL A 153 -11.82 -1.15 4.94
CA VAL A 153 -12.93 -1.09 3.96
C VAL A 153 -13.26 -2.45 3.31
N GLY A 154 -12.70 -3.54 3.84
CA GLY A 154 -12.95 -4.92 3.42
C GLY A 154 -12.31 -5.26 2.07
N VAL A 155 -11.11 -4.74 1.78
CA VAL A 155 -10.31 -5.16 0.62
C VAL A 155 -9.22 -6.10 1.10
N ASN A 156 -9.03 -7.21 0.38
CA ASN A 156 -7.97 -8.16 0.63
C ASN A 156 -6.61 -7.56 0.23
N VAL A 157 -5.66 -7.50 1.16
CA VAL A 157 -4.36 -6.86 0.91
C VAL A 157 -3.27 -7.90 0.64
N ILE A 158 -2.54 -7.70 -0.46
CA ILE A 158 -1.24 -8.34 -0.72
C ILE A 158 -0.19 -7.24 -0.63
N GLY A 159 0.72 -7.34 0.34
CA GLY A 159 1.80 -6.35 0.50
C GLY A 159 3.06 -6.76 -0.25
N LEU A 160 3.69 -5.79 -0.92
CA LEU A 160 5.02 -5.92 -1.52
C LEU A 160 5.92 -4.77 -1.11
N GLY A 161 7.15 -5.10 -0.71
CA GLY A 161 8.24 -4.14 -0.62
C GLY A 161 9.12 -4.20 -1.86
N ILE A 162 9.43 -3.05 -2.48
CA ILE A 162 10.35 -2.97 -3.63
C ILE A 162 11.55 -2.05 -3.39
N SER A 163 12.71 -2.46 -3.91
CA SER A 163 13.93 -1.66 -3.87
C SER A 163 13.86 -0.45 -4.81
N LYS A 164 14.77 0.51 -4.65
CA LYS A 164 14.91 1.65 -5.57
C LYS A 164 15.41 1.29 -6.98
N ASN A 165 15.93 0.09 -7.13
CA ASN A 165 16.57 -0.37 -8.35
C ASN A 165 15.56 -1.01 -9.33
N LEU A 166 14.37 -1.39 -8.86
CA LEU A 166 13.35 -2.00 -9.71
C LEU A 166 12.62 -0.94 -10.55
N LYS A 167 12.90 -0.87 -11.86
CA LYS A 167 12.38 0.20 -12.75
C LYS A 167 11.12 -0.14 -13.57
N HIS A 168 10.63 -1.38 -13.51
CA HIS A 168 9.55 -1.80 -14.41
C HIS A 168 8.51 -2.67 -13.72
N VAL A 169 7.24 -2.31 -13.91
CA VAL A 169 6.09 -3.04 -13.35
C VAL A 169 6.02 -4.50 -13.81
N LYS A 170 6.55 -4.86 -14.99
CA LYS A 170 6.62 -6.26 -15.48
C LYS A 170 7.34 -7.21 -14.50
N LYS A 171 8.29 -6.68 -13.71
CA LYS A 171 8.98 -7.47 -12.68
C LYS A 171 8.12 -7.70 -11.43
N ILE A 172 7.04 -6.92 -11.25
CA ILE A 172 6.08 -7.03 -10.16
C ILE A 172 4.89 -7.90 -10.57
N THR A 173 4.45 -7.83 -11.82
CA THR A 173 3.27 -8.57 -12.29
C THR A 173 3.42 -10.09 -12.15
N LYS A 174 4.65 -10.63 -12.14
CA LYS A 174 4.90 -12.06 -11.83
C LYS A 174 4.46 -12.48 -10.42
N PHE A 175 4.34 -11.53 -9.50
CA PHE A 175 3.90 -11.74 -8.11
C PHE A 175 2.37 -11.63 -7.95
N LEU A 176 1.63 -11.36 -9.04
CA LEU A 176 0.16 -11.35 -9.10
C LEU A 176 -0.45 -12.75 -9.23
N LYS A 177 0.37 -13.81 -9.29
CA LYS A 177 -0.06 -15.21 -9.38
C LYS A 177 -0.45 -15.79 -8.01
#